data_AF-A0A1F5LPL4-F1
#
_entry.id   AF-A0A1F5LPL4-F1
#
_cell.length_a   1.000
_cell.length_b   1.000
_cell.length_c   1.000
_cell.angle_alpha   90.00
_cell.angle_beta   90.00
_cell.angle_gamma   90.00
#
_symmetry.space_group_name_H-M   'P 1'
#
loop_
_entity.id
_entity.type
_entity.pdbx_description
1 polymer ?
#
loop_
_entity_poly.entity_id
_entity_poly.type
_entity_poly.pdbx_seq_one_letter_code
_entity_poly.pdbx_strand_id
1 'polypeptide(L)'
;MEDASVAIAVYSNTLPEALLNALPDETKAHYATIYLGGSTAQLIYPPGFATRDAINHAWAYTQKYACITACVIVILAFPAVAMWKNYNVDKKQVQGIVI
;
A
#
# COMPACT_ATOMS: atom_id res chain seq x y z
N MET A 1 -5.34 4.76 -12.18
CA MET A 1 -4.53 4.75 -10.93
C MET A 1 -5.23 3.91 -9.86
N GLU A 2 -5.95 2.87 -10.25
CA GLU A 2 -6.94 2.22 -9.39
C GLU A 2 -6.29 1.16 -8.46
N ASP A 3 -5.14 0.61 -8.90
CA ASP A 3 -4.42 -0.49 -8.24
C ASP A 3 -3.58 -0.07 -7.01
N ALA A 4 -3.40 1.23 -6.75
CA ALA A 4 -2.59 1.71 -5.62
C ALA A 4 -3.40 2.03 -4.36
N SER A 5 -4.72 1.91 -4.40
CA SER A 5 -5.63 2.37 -3.36
C SER A 5 -5.38 1.69 -2.01
N VAL A 6 -5.16 0.38 -1.99
CA VAL A 6 -4.81 -0.38 -0.78
C VAL A 6 -3.43 0.03 -0.23
N ALA A 7 -2.44 0.18 -1.11
CA ALA A 7 -1.10 0.56 -0.71
C ALA A 7 -1.07 1.97 -0.12
N ILE A 8 -1.82 2.91 -0.71
CA ILE A 8 -1.97 4.28 -0.20
C ILE A 8 -2.69 4.28 1.14
N ALA A 9 -3.72 3.45 1.32
CA ALA A 9 -4.45 3.34 2.59
C ALA A 9 -3.55 2.83 3.72
N VAL A 10 -2.73 1.80 3.46
CA VAL A 10 -1.74 1.31 4.44
C VAL A 10 -0.71 2.40 4.73
N TYR A 11 -0.10 2.97 3.69
CA TYR A 11 0.93 4.01 3.82
C TYR A 11 0.45 5.21 4.64
N SER A 12 -0.74 5.72 4.35
CA SER A 12 -1.30 6.92 5.01
C SER A 12 -1.63 6.70 6.48
N ASN A 13 -1.75 5.45 6.93
CA ASN A 13 -1.99 5.11 8.33
C ASN A 13 -0.71 4.70 9.06
N THR A 14 0.16 3.89 8.43
CA THR A 14 1.32 3.30 9.11
C THR A 14 2.57 4.16 9.07
N LEU A 15 2.83 4.85 7.96
CA LEU A 15 4.00 5.72 7.83
C LEU A 15 3.98 6.87 8.85
N PRO A 16 2.88 7.63 9.06
CA PRO A 16 2.87 8.74 10.01
C PRO A 16 3.16 8.30 11.45
N GLU A 17 2.54 7.20 11.87
CA GLU A 17 2.72 6.63 13.21
C GLU A 17 4.15 6.13 13.42
N ALA A 18 4.73 5.45 12.43
CA ALA A 18 6.10 4.96 12.51
C ALA A 18 7.13 6.09 12.51
N LEU A 19 6.93 7.15 11.71
CA LEU A 19 7.80 8.33 11.72
C LEU A 19 7.74 9.04 13.08
N LEU A 20 6.54 9.27 13.64
CA LEU A 20 6.40 9.96 14.93
C LEU A 20 7.06 9.21 16.09
N ASN A 21 7.03 7.88 16.05
CA ASN A 21 7.65 7.04 17.08
C ASN A 21 9.17 6.92 16.90
N ALA A 22 9.67 6.89 15.66
CA ALA A 22 11.09 6.69 15.38
C ALA A 22 11.91 8.00 15.30
N LEU A 23 11.28 9.14 15.01
CA LEU A 23 11.97 10.41 14.85
C LEU A 23 12.45 10.98 16.20
N PRO A 24 13.72 11.43 16.28
CA PRO A 24 14.21 12.18 17.44
C PRO A 24 13.53 13.56 17.53
N ASP A 25 13.45 14.12 18.75
CA ASP A 25 12.64 15.33 19.03
C ASP A 25 13.06 16.55 18.19
N GLU A 26 14.34 16.66 17.81
CA GLU A 26 14.84 17.71 16.92
C GLU A 26 14.22 17.66 15.51
N THR A 27 13.91 16.46 15.00
CA THR A 27 13.33 16.31 13.65
C THR A 27 11.83 16.04 13.66
N LYS A 28 11.22 15.79 14.83
CA LYS A 28 9.75 15.75 14.97
C LYS A 28 9.07 17.04 14.53
N ALA A 29 9.70 18.20 14.73
CA ALA A 29 9.16 19.47 14.24
C ALA A 29 9.07 19.53 12.70
N HIS A 30 9.98 18.82 12.01
CA HIS A 30 10.03 18.74 10.54
C HIS A 30 9.26 17.53 9.97
N TYR A 31 8.60 16.76 10.84
CA TYR A 31 7.82 15.58 10.47
C TYR A 31 6.88 15.84 9.28
N ALA A 32 6.11 16.93 9.32
CA ALA A 32 5.16 17.27 8.26
C ALA A 32 5.85 17.49 6.91
N THR A 33 7.02 18.13 6.92
CA THR A 33 7.82 18.38 5.72
C THR A 33 8.42 17.09 5.16
N ILE A 34 8.87 16.18 6.03
CA ILE A 34 9.43 14.87 5.66
C ILE A 34 8.33 13.95 5.10
N TYR A 35 7.14 13.99 5.70
CA TYR A 35 5.98 13.20 5.25
C TYR A 35 5.45 13.70 3.91
N LEU A 36 5.20 15.01 3.77
CA LEU A 36 4.68 15.62 2.54
C LEU A 36 5.70 15.63 1.40
N GLY A 37 6.99 15.77 1.73
CA GLY A 37 8.08 15.74 0.77
C GLY A 37 8.41 14.33 0.24
N GLY A 38 7.77 13.29 0.80
CA GLY A 38 7.88 11.91 0.36
C GLY A 38 9.32 11.39 0.32
N SER A 39 9.56 10.42 -0.56
CA SER A 39 10.87 9.79 -0.72
C SER A 39 11.96 10.80 -1.13
N THR A 40 11.62 11.84 -1.90
CA THR A 40 12.58 12.85 -2.36
C THR A 40 13.15 13.65 -1.19
N ALA A 41 12.32 14.16 -0.28
CA ALA A 41 12.78 14.88 0.90
C ALA A 41 13.52 13.96 1.88
N GLN A 42 13.09 12.70 1.98
CA GLN A 42 13.71 11.70 2.83
C GLN A 42 15.12 11.31 2.37
N LEU A 43 15.39 11.30 1.06
CA LEU A 43 16.69 10.98 0.46
C LEU A 43 17.74 12.09 0.60
N ILE A 44 17.32 13.31 0.97
CA ILE A 44 18.24 14.43 1.26
C ILE A 44 19.05 14.17 2.53
N TYR A 45 18.49 13.42 3.49
CA TYR A 45 19.19 13.09 4.73
C TYR A 45 20.27 12.01 4.48
N PRO A 46 21.54 12.29 4.81
CA PRO A 46 22.62 11.34 4.58
C PRO A 46 22.48 10.07 5.43
N PRO A 47 22.88 8.89 4.91
CA PRO A 47 22.93 7.64 5.65
C PRO A 47 23.90 7.73 6.83
N GLY A 48 23.48 7.22 7.99
CA GLY A 48 24.25 7.25 9.24
C GLY A 48 23.74 8.26 10.28
N PHE A 49 22.83 9.16 9.90
CA PHE A 49 22.13 10.03 10.86
C PHE A 49 20.88 9.35 11.44
N ALA A 50 20.55 9.66 12.69
CA ALA A 50 19.38 9.12 13.40
C ALA A 50 18.07 9.35 12.63
N THR A 51 17.92 10.49 11.96
CA THR A 51 16.76 10.78 11.09
C THR A 51 16.64 9.80 9.92
N ARG A 52 17.77 9.43 9.29
CA ARG A 52 17.77 8.51 8.14
C ARG A 52 17.49 7.08 8.57
N ASP A 53 17.99 6.68 9.74
CA ASP A 53 17.67 5.39 10.34
C ASP A 53 16.17 5.29 10.73
N ALA A 54 15.63 6.34 11.33
CA ALA A 54 14.20 6.44 11.64
C ALA A 54 13.31 6.33 10.39
N ILE A 55 13.68 7.02 9.31
CA ILE A 55 13.00 6.93 8.02
C ILE A 55 13.05 5.50 7.47
N ASN A 56 14.23 4.86 7.48
CA ASN A 56 14.39 3.48 7.02
C ASN A 56 13.53 2.52 7.84
N HIS A 57 13.50 2.69 9.17
CA HIS A 57 12.66 1.91 10.07
C HIS A 57 11.17 2.06 9.73
N ALA A 58 10.71 3.29 9.51
CA ALA A 58 9.32 3.54 9.15
C ALA A 58 8.93 2.95 7.78
N TRP A 59 9.83 2.96 6.81
CA TRP A 59 9.64 2.28 5.53
C TRP A 59 9.57 0.76 5.67
N ALA A 60 10.44 0.17 6.49
CA ALA A 60 10.42 -1.26 6.77
C ALA A 60 9.11 -1.67 7.46
N TYR A 61 8.65 -0.86 8.42
CA TYR A 61 7.38 -1.06 9.11
C TYR A 61 6.20 -1.01 8.13
N THR A 62 6.11 0.04 7.30
CA THR A 62 5.05 0.19 6.30
C THR A 62 5.02 -0.98 5.31
N GLN A 63 6.18 -1.43 4.80
CA GLN A 63 6.26 -2.57 3.88
C GLN A 63 5.81 -3.87 4.54
N LYS A 64 6.13 -4.10 5.82
CA LYS A 64 5.64 -5.26 6.57
C LYS A 64 4.12 -5.32 6.59
N TYR A 65 3.45 -4.20 6.89
CA TYR A 65 1.98 -4.13 6.86
C TYR A 65 1.41 -4.24 5.46
N ALA A 66 2.09 -3.70 4.45
CA ALA A 66 1.68 -3.88 3.06
C ALA A 66 1.65 -5.35 2.66
N CYS A 67 2.68 -6.13 3.01
CA CYS A 67 2.70 -7.58 2.79
C CYS A 67 1.57 -8.30 3.52
N ILE A 68 1.36 -8.00 4.80
CA ILE A 68 0.28 -8.61 5.60
C ILE A 68 -1.09 -8.31 4.96
N THR A 69 -1.33 -7.06 4.60
CA THR A 69 -2.60 -6.63 3.98
C THR A 69 -2.83 -7.34 2.65
N ALA A 70 -1.79 -7.46 1.83
CA ALA A 70 -1.86 -8.19 0.57
C ALA A 70 -2.20 -9.68 0.79
N CYS A 71 -1.57 -10.35 1.76
CA CYS A 71 -1.87 -11.75 2.08
C CYS A 71 -3.32 -11.93 2.55
N VAL A 72 -3.83 -11.03 3.39
CA VAL A 72 -5.22 -11.10 3.89
C VAL A 72 -6.23 -10.93 2.76
N ILE A 73 -6.00 -9.98 1.84
CA ILE A 73 -6.88 -9.76 0.68
C ILE A 73 -6.90 -10.99 -0.22
N VAL A 74 -5.75 -11.60 -0.48
CA VAL A 74 -5.65 -12.83 -1.27
C VAL A 74 -6.41 -13.98 -0.61
N ILE A 75 -6.29 -14.15 0.71
CA ILE A 75 -7.05 -15.16 1.46
C ILE A 75 -8.56 -14.95 1.31
N LEU A 76 -9.04 -13.70 1.34
CA LEU A 76 -10.45 -13.37 1.14
C LEU A 76 -10.92 -13.51 -0.32
N ALA A 77 -10.01 -13.38 -1.29
CA ALA A 77 -10.32 -13.56 -2.70
C ALA A 77 -10.67 -15.02 -3.04
N PHE A 78 -10.04 -16.00 -2.41
CA PHE A 78 -10.32 -17.43 -2.64
C PHE A 78 -11.78 -17.82 -2.43
N PRO A 79 -12.44 -17.56 -1.29
CA PRO A 79 -13.86 -17.87 -1.12
C PRO A 79 -14.75 -17.04 -2.04
N ALA A 80 -14.37 -15.80 -2.38
CA ALA A 80 -15.12 -14.97 -3.31
C ALA A 80 -15.16 -15.59 -4.72
N VAL A 81 -14.01 -16.07 -5.21
CA VAL A 81 -13.90 -16.79 -6.50
C VAL A 81 -14.58 -18.16 -6.42
N ALA A 82 -14.49 -18.87 -5.30
CA ALA A 82 -15.17 -20.16 -5.13
C ALA A 82 -16.70 -20.04 -5.12
N MET A 83 -17.23 -18.89 -4.68
CA MET A 83 -18.66 -18.60 -4.69
C MET A 83 -19.18 -18.16 -6.07
N TRP A 84 -18.28 -17.81 -7.01
CA TRP A 84 -18.68 -17.55 -8.39
C TRP A 84 -19.13 -18.85 -9.06
N LYS A 85 -20.45 -18.94 -9.26
CA LYS A 85 -21.08 -20.01 -10.01
C LYS A 85 -20.58 -19.94 -11.44
N ASN A 86 -19.82 -20.96 -11.86
CA ASN A 86 -19.32 -21.07 -13.22
C ASN A 86 -20.51 -21.21 -14.19
N TYR A 87 -20.91 -20.10 -14.81
CA TYR A 87 -22.01 -20.08 -15.76
C TYR A 87 -21.46 -20.43 -17.15
N ASN A 88 -21.77 -21.63 -17.63
CA ASN A 88 -21.32 -22.06 -18.95
C ASN A 88 -22.00 -21.18 -20.02
N VAL A 89 -21.22 -20.37 -20.73
CA VAL A 89 -21.71 -19.46 -21.79
C VAL A 89 -21.79 -20.17 -23.14
N ASP A 90 -21.76 -21.51 -23.15
CA ASP A 90 -21.96 -22.36 -24.33
C ASP A 90 -23.43 -22.35 -24.82
N LYS A 91 -24.02 -21.16 -24.87
CA LYS A 91 -25.27 -20.92 -25.60
C LYS A 91 -24.88 -20.82 -27.06
N LYS A 92 -25.26 -21.82 -27.87
CA LYS A 92 -25.21 -21.76 -29.34
C LYS A 92 -25.61 -20.37 -29.81
N GLN A 93 -24.65 -19.64 -30.39
CA GLN A 93 -24.89 -18.35 -31.00
C GLN A 93 -25.89 -18.55 -32.14
N VAL A 94 -27.16 -18.20 -31.91
CA VAL A 94 -28.16 -18.19 -32.99
C VAL A 94 -27.77 -17.05 -33.90
N GLN A 95 -27.31 -17.39 -35.11
CA GLN A 95 -27.09 -16.43 -36.18
C GLN A 95 -28.45 -15.76 -36.45
N GLY A 96 -28.59 -14.48 -36.07
CA GLY A 96 -29.82 -13.74 -36.30
C GLY A 96 -30.13 -13.69 -37.80
N ILE A 97 -31.34 -14.08 -38.20
CA ILE A 97 -31.84 -13.83 -39.55
C ILE A 97 -32.23 -12.35 -39.58
N VAL A 98 -31.47 -11.56 -40.33
CA VAL A 98 -31.85 -10.20 -40.73
C VAL A 98 -32.96 -10.32 -41.79
N ILE A 99 -34.13 -9.77 -41.50
CA ILE A 99 -35.25 -9.56 -42.44
C ILE A 99 -35.15 -8.20 -43.11
#